data_AF-A0A2V8JIN8-F1
#
_entry.id   AF-A0A2V8JIN8-F1
#
_cell.length_a   1.000
_cell.length_b   1.000
_cell.length_c   1.000
_cell.angle_alpha   90.00
_cell.angle_beta   90.00
_cell.angle_gamma   90.00
#
_symmetry.space_group_name_H-M   'P 1'
#
loop_
_entity.id
_entity.type
_entity.pdbx_description
1 polymer ?
#
loop_
_entity_poly.entity_id
_entity_poly.type
_entity_poly.pdbx_seq_one_letter_code
_entity_poly.pdbx_strand_id
1 'polypeptide(L)'
;MVVKCTVLGPKPAFLAGIMEFISLFGTPKKEPTVFEKIKQAVTQTKENFTERIQDLVEGQKVIDPAMLDELEAIMIGADIGVATTNEVLKSIRDQV
;
A
#
# COMPACT_ATOMS: atom_id res chain seq x y z
N MET A 1 47.91 5.00 43.46
CA MET A 1 47.77 4.44 42.10
C MET A 1 46.60 3.46 42.11
N VAL A 2 45.61 3.73 41.25
CA VAL A 2 44.39 2.94 40.93
C VAL A 2 43.29 2.85 42.01
N VAL A 3 42.43 3.86 41.98
CA VAL A 3 41.04 3.80 42.46
C VAL A 3 40.30 2.73 41.66
N LYS A 4 39.87 1.64 42.30
CA LYS A 4 38.99 0.63 41.70
C LYS A 4 37.56 0.95 42.11
N CYS A 5 36.93 1.83 41.32
CA CYS A 5 35.52 2.16 41.40
C CYS A 5 34.72 0.99 40.80
N THR A 6 34.34 0.02 41.63
CA THR A 6 33.51 -1.10 41.19
C THR A 6 32.06 -0.64 41.12
N VAL A 7 31.66 -0.35 39.88
CA VAL A 7 30.32 -0.26 39.31
C VAL A 7 29.27 -1.02 40.15
N LEU A 8 28.53 -0.31 41.01
CA LEU A 8 27.27 -0.79 41.54
C LEU A 8 26.17 -0.29 40.61
N GLY A 9 25.93 -1.03 39.52
CA GLY A 9 24.85 -0.73 38.58
C GLY A 9 23.47 -0.83 39.27
N PRO A 10 22.45 -0.09 38.79
CA PRO A 10 21.10 -0.20 39.30
C PRO A 10 20.58 -1.64 39.13
N LYS A 11 20.00 -2.21 40.19
CA LYS A 11 19.50 -3.60 40.23
C LYS A 11 18.49 -3.85 39.10
N PRO A 12 18.52 -5.05 38.47
CA PRO A 12 17.69 -5.39 37.29
C PRO A 12 16.17 -5.38 37.54
N ALA A 13 15.71 -5.23 38.78
CA ALA A 13 14.28 -5.20 39.12
C ALA A 13 13.58 -3.88 38.75
N PHE A 14 14.30 -2.75 38.68
CA PHE A 14 13.68 -1.44 38.42
C PHE A 14 13.30 -1.24 36.94
N LEU A 15 14.02 -1.90 36.02
CA LEU A 15 13.75 -1.85 34.58
C LEU A 15 12.62 -2.82 34.15
N ALA A 16 12.33 -3.85 34.96
CA ALA A 16 11.25 -4.81 34.67
C ALA A 16 9.86 -4.17 34.82
N GLY A 17 9.64 -3.36 35.87
CA GLY A 17 8.34 -2.74 36.13
C GLY A 17 7.93 -1.67 35.12
N ILE A 18 8.89 -0.91 34.58
CA ILE A 18 8.62 0.06 33.49
C ILE A 18 8.38 -0.64 32.14
N MET A 19 8.95 -1.83 31.93
CA MET A 19 8.68 -2.64 30.73
C MET A 19 7.26 -3.24 30.75
N GLU A 20 6.78 -3.69 31.91
CA GLU A 20 5.38 -4.15 32.07
C GLU A 20 4.36 -3.03 31.85
N PHE A 21 4.64 -1.82 32.34
CA PHE A 21 3.73 -0.67 32.19
C PHE A 21 3.57 -0.20 30.73
N ILE A 22 4.66 -0.27 29.93
CA ILE A 22 4.63 0.07 28.49
C ILE A 22 3.91 -1.01 27.67
N SER A 23 3.86 -2.26 28.15
CA SER A 23 3.07 -3.33 27.51
C SER A 23 1.55 -3.18 27.78
N LEU A 24 1.18 -2.63 28.94
CA LEU A 24 -0.23 -2.45 29.35
C LEU A 24 -0.91 -1.26 28.65
N PHE A 25 -0.17 -0.17 28.41
CA PHE A 25 -0.60 0.94 27.57
C PHE A 25 0.07 0.79 26.21
N GLY A 26 -0.64 0.14 25.28
CA GLY A 26 -0.13 -0.25 23.97
C GLY A 26 0.75 0.79 23.27
N THR A 27 1.68 0.29 22.45
CA THR A 27 2.65 1.09 21.70
C THR A 27 2.00 2.35 21.13
N PRO A 28 2.64 3.53 21.21
CA PRO A 28 2.06 4.76 20.70
C PRO A 28 1.75 4.55 19.22
N LYS A 29 0.46 4.35 18.92
CA LYS A 29 -0.04 4.08 17.59
C LYS A 29 0.18 5.38 16.84
N LYS A 30 1.22 5.42 16.03
CA LYS A 30 1.60 6.60 15.26
C LYS A 30 0.39 6.98 14.41
N GLU A 31 -0.26 8.08 14.78
CA GLU A 31 -1.41 8.62 14.06
C GLU A 31 -1.00 8.77 12.59
N PRO A 32 -1.76 8.20 11.63
CA PRO A 32 -1.35 8.23 10.25
C PRO A 32 -1.27 9.68 9.78
N THR A 33 -0.11 10.01 9.20
CA THR A 33 0.10 11.33 8.61
C THR A 33 -0.86 11.56 7.45
N VAL A 34 -1.09 12.82 7.06
CA VAL A 34 -1.97 13.15 5.91
C VAL A 34 -1.52 12.40 4.64
N PHE A 35 -0.22 12.29 4.43
CA PHE A 35 0.35 11.53 3.32
C PHE A 35 0.04 10.04 3.41
N GLU A 36 0.13 9.43 4.59
CA GLU A 36 -0.23 8.02 4.79
C GLU A 36 -1.72 7.77 4.55
N LYS A 37 -2.59 8.70 4.94
CA LYS A 37 -4.04 8.63 4.64
C LYS A 37 -4.32 8.69 3.14
N ILE A 38 -3.68 9.62 2.41
CA ILE A 38 -3.82 9.72 0.95
C ILE A 38 -3.28 8.45 0.28
N LYS A 39 -2.13 7.96 0.72
CA LYS A 39 -1.54 6.72 0.21
C LYS A 39 -2.49 5.55 0.40
N GLN A 40 -3.08 5.38 1.58
CA GLN A 40 -4.06 4.33 1.84
C GLN A 40 -5.27 4.41 0.91
N ALA A 41 -5.83 5.60 0.71
CA ALA A 41 -6.96 5.80 -0.18
C ALA A 41 -6.61 5.44 -1.64
N VAL A 42 -5.46 5.91 -2.15
CA VAL A 42 -5.02 5.60 -3.52
C VAL A 42 -4.66 4.13 -3.69
N THR A 43 -4.09 3.50 -2.66
CA THR A 43 -3.81 2.06 -2.67
C THR A 43 -5.09 1.25 -2.85
N GLN A 44 -6.16 1.58 -2.14
CA GLN A 44 -7.45 0.89 -2.30
C GLN A 44 -8.03 1.03 -3.71
N THR A 45 -8.00 2.24 -4.29
CA THR A 45 -8.45 2.45 -5.69
C THR A 45 -7.60 1.64 -6.67
N LYS A 46 -6.28 1.63 -6.48
CA LYS A 46 -5.35 0.86 -7.34
C LYS A 46 -5.65 -0.64 -7.27
N GLU A 47 -5.84 -1.18 -6.07
CA GLU A 47 -6.13 -2.60 -5.85
C GLU A 47 -7.43 -3.00 -6.57
N ASN A 48 -8.53 -2.29 -6.32
CA ASN A 48 -9.82 -2.56 -6.96
C ASN A 48 -9.76 -2.44 -8.50
N PHE A 49 -9.03 -1.45 -9.00
CA PHE A 49 -8.85 -1.28 -10.45
C PHE A 49 -8.02 -2.41 -11.07
N THR A 50 -6.97 -2.83 -10.37
CA THR A 50 -6.10 -3.94 -10.82
C THR A 50 -6.85 -5.26 -10.84
N GLU A 51 -7.68 -5.52 -9.82
CA GLU A 51 -8.52 -6.73 -9.73
C GLU A 51 -9.47 -6.83 -10.93
N ARG A 52 -10.22 -5.75 -11.25
CA ARG A 52 -11.12 -5.73 -12.41
C ARG A 52 -10.41 -5.98 -13.74
N ILE A 53 -9.20 -5.45 -13.90
CA ILE A 53 -8.41 -5.70 -15.11
C ILE A 53 -7.96 -7.15 -15.15
N GLN A 54 -7.53 -7.72 -14.01
CA GLN A 54 -7.15 -9.12 -13.90
C GLN A 54 -8.30 -10.04 -14.31
N ASP A 55 -9.50 -9.79 -13.80
CA ASP A 55 -10.70 -10.55 -14.15
C ASP A 55 -11.00 -10.50 -15.66
N LEU A 56 -10.79 -9.35 -16.30
CA LEU A 56 -10.99 -9.17 -17.74
C LEU A 56 -9.96 -9.96 -18.58
N VAL A 57 -8.69 -9.96 -18.17
CA VAL A 57 -7.62 -10.65 -18.90
C VAL A 57 -7.51 -12.13 -18.54
N GLU A 58 -8.14 -12.58 -17.46
CA GLU A 58 -8.04 -13.95 -16.99
C GLU A 58 -8.60 -14.93 -18.04
N GLY A 59 -7.79 -15.91 -18.44
CA GLY A 59 -8.17 -16.91 -19.43
C GLY A 59 -8.08 -16.44 -20.89
N GLN A 60 -7.86 -15.15 -21.16
CA GLN A 60 -7.68 -14.64 -22.52
C GLN A 60 -6.21 -14.72 -22.96
N LYS A 61 -5.92 -15.50 -24.01
CA LYS A 61 -4.56 -15.68 -24.55
C LYS A 61 -4.19 -14.67 -25.65
N VAL A 62 -5.18 -13.96 -26.19
CA VAL A 62 -5.05 -13.03 -27.32
C VAL A 62 -5.83 -11.78 -26.96
N ILE A 63 -5.23 -10.61 -27.20
CA ILE A 63 -5.93 -9.32 -27.07
C ILE A 63 -6.85 -9.19 -28.29
N ASP A 64 -8.16 -9.32 -28.08
CA ASP A 64 -9.15 -9.12 -29.12
C ASP A 64 -9.85 -7.74 -29.02
N PRO A 65 -10.53 -7.28 -30.08
CA PRO A 65 -11.21 -5.99 -30.06
C PRO A 65 -12.30 -5.88 -28.99
N ALA A 66 -13.01 -6.98 -28.69
CA ALA A 66 -14.11 -6.97 -27.71
C ALA A 66 -13.58 -6.78 -26.28
N MET A 67 -12.45 -7.38 -25.95
CA MET A 67 -11.75 -7.19 -24.69
C MET A 67 -11.26 -5.75 -24.51
N LEU A 68 -10.78 -5.11 -25.58
CA LEU A 68 -10.37 -3.71 -25.52
C LEU A 68 -11.55 -2.74 -25.31
N ASP A 69 -12.73 -3.06 -25.86
CA ASP A 69 -13.95 -2.28 -25.64
C ASP A 69 -14.45 -2.42 -24.18
N GLU A 70 -14.32 -3.60 -23.59
CA GLU A 70 -14.67 -3.84 -22.19
C GLU A 70 -13.68 -3.15 -21.24
N LEU A 71 -12.38 -3.17 -21.59
CA LEU A 71 -11.35 -2.41 -20.89
C LEU A 71 -11.61 -0.89 -20.95
N GLU A 72 -12.06 -0.37 -22.10
CA GLU A 72 -12.47 1.03 -22.24
C GLU A 72 -13.55 1.38 -21.23
N ALA A 73 -14.62 0.58 -21.15
CA ALA A 73 -15.72 0.80 -20.22
C ALA A 73 -15.25 0.83 -18.75
N ILE A 74 -14.35 -0.08 -18.36
CA ILE A 74 -13.75 -0.11 -17.01
C ILE A 74 -12.95 1.16 -16.73
N MET A 75 -12.13 1.61 -17.67
CA MET A 75 -11.29 2.81 -17.51
C MET A 75 -12.11 4.10 -17.43
N ILE A 76 -13.17 4.21 -18.23
CA ILE A 76 -14.12 5.34 -18.13
C ILE A 76 -14.81 5.36 -16.76
N GLY A 77 -15.26 4.19 -16.28
CA GLY A 77 -15.91 4.06 -14.97
C GLY A 77 -14.98 4.25 -13.77
N ALA A 78 -13.66 4.27 -13.97
CA ALA A 78 -12.64 4.52 -12.95
C ALA A 78 -12.23 6.00 -12.84
N ASP A 79 -13.01 6.93 -13.40
CA ASP A 79 -12.76 8.37 -13.38
C ASP A 79 -11.46 8.82 -14.11
N ILE A 80 -10.98 8.04 -15.08
CA ILE A 80 -9.81 8.39 -15.93
C ILE A 80 -10.19 9.36 -17.06
N GLY A 81 -11.41 9.21 -17.60
CA GLY A 81 -11.95 10.05 -18.68
C GLY A 81 -11.61 9.57 -20.10
N VAL A 82 -12.41 10.03 -21.08
CA VAL A 82 -12.43 9.50 -22.45
C VAL A 82 -11.12 9.73 -23.22
N ALA A 83 -10.55 10.93 -23.11
CA ALA A 83 -9.34 11.28 -23.86
C ALA A 83 -8.15 10.41 -23.43
N THR A 84 -7.91 10.34 -22.13
CA THR A 84 -6.79 9.58 -21.55
C THR A 84 -6.95 8.08 -21.77
N THR A 85 -8.17 7.54 -21.61
CA THR A 85 -8.45 6.13 -21.92
C THR A 85 -8.13 5.80 -23.37
N ASN A 86 -8.52 6.65 -24.32
CA ASN A 86 -8.22 6.44 -25.74
C ASN A 86 -6.71 6.42 -26.05
N GLU A 87 -5.92 7.31 -25.43
CA GLU A 87 -4.47 7.32 -25.59
C GLU A 87 -3.82 6.03 -25.07
N VAL A 88 -4.27 5.55 -23.91
CA VAL A 88 -3.79 4.28 -23.33
C VAL A 88 -4.14 3.09 -24.22
N LEU A 89 -5.40 2.98 -24.66
CA LEU A 89 -5.84 1.89 -25.52
C LEU A 89 -5.13 1.90 -26.88
N LYS A 90 -4.87 3.09 -27.43
CA LYS A 90 -4.04 3.22 -28.64
C LYS A 90 -2.63 2.69 -28.40
N SER A 91 -1.99 3.06 -27.28
CA SER A 91 -0.65 2.55 -26.94
C SER A 91 -0.62 1.04 -26.76
N ILE A 92 -1.70 0.43 -26.25
CA ILE A 92 -1.81 -1.03 -26.11
C ILE A 92 -1.90 -1.67 -27.51
N ARG A 93 -2.80 -1.17 -28.37
CA ARG A 93 -2.98 -1.66 -29.74
C ARG A 93 -1.70 -1.58 -30.58
N ASP A 94 -0.89 -0.55 -30.39
CA ASP A 94 0.38 -0.36 -31.10
C ASP A 94 1.49 -1.36 -30.67
N GLN A 95 1.31 -2.08 -29.54
CA GLN A 95 2.27 -3.04 -29.00
C GLN A 95 1.94 -4.51 -29.31
N VAL A 96 0.77 -4.80 -29.89
CA VAL A 96 0.30 -6.17 -30.17
C VAL A 96 0.48 -6.56 -31.63
#